data_AF-A0A7J9GEA3-F1
#
_entry.id   AF-A0A7J9GEA3-F1
#
_cell.length_a   1.000
_cell.length_b   1.000
_cell.length_c   1.000
_cell.angle_alpha   90.00
_cell.angle_beta   90.00
_cell.angle_gamma   90.00
#
_symmetry.space_group_name_H-M   'P 1'
#
loop_
_entity.id
_entity.type
_entity.pdbx_description
1 polymer ?
#
loop_
_entity_poly.entity_id
_entity_poly.type
_entity_poly.pdbx_seq_one_letter_code
_entity_poly.pdbx_strand_id
1 'polypeptide(L)'
;DNALLIDSIRNGFAANSNTVEVQLIHEWCNRDWQVKLRHVLRESNKVADCLEKMAGGGMNQLVVLADPPSHVRRLLKEDIDNSM
;
A
#
# COMPACT_ATOMS: atom_id res chain seq x y z
N ASP A 1 6.16 0.77 -3.70
CA ASP A 1 7.26 0.39 -4.62
C ASP A 1 6.91 0.51 -6.11
N ASN A 2 5.62 0.56 -6.48
CA ASN A 2 5.22 0.89 -7.86
C ASN A 2 5.35 2.40 -8.16
N ALA A 3 6.48 2.80 -8.74
CA ALA A 3 6.76 4.21 -9.09
C ALA A 3 5.76 4.79 -10.09
N LEU A 4 5.41 4.02 -11.13
CA LEU A 4 4.48 4.46 -12.18
C LEU A 4 3.10 4.80 -11.63
N LEU A 5 2.57 3.98 -10.71
CA LEU A 5 1.29 4.25 -10.08
C LEU A 5 1.34 5.52 -9.22
N ILE A 6 2.41 5.68 -8.44
CA ILE A 6 2.59 6.85 -7.56
C ILE A 6 2.68 8.13 -8.37
N ASP A 7 3.44 8.13 -9.46
CA ASP A 7 3.58 9.30 -10.33
C ASP A 7 2.29 9.60 -11.10
N SER A 8 1.55 8.56 -11.50
CA SER A 8 0.24 8.74 -12.14
C SER A 8 -0.77 9.43 -11.22
N ILE A 9 -0.79 9.08 -9.94
CA ILE A 9 -1.69 9.72 -8.96
C ILE A 9 -1.24 11.15 -8.67
N ARG A 10 0.06 11.36 -8.41
CA ARG A 10 0.61 12.69 -8.08
C ARG A 10 0.41 13.72 -9.19
N ASN A 11 0.52 13.29 -10.45
CA ASN A 11 0.40 14.16 -11.60
C ASN A 11 -1.05 14.31 -12.10
N GLY A 12 -2.03 13.75 -11.37
CA GLY A 12 -3.46 13.85 -11.73
C GLY A 12 -3.89 12.96 -12.90
N PHE A 13 -3.01 12.12 -13.44
CA PHE A 13 -3.36 11.16 -14.49
C PHE A 13 -4.28 10.04 -14.00
N ALA A 14 -4.31 9.78 -12.69
CA ALA A 14 -5.19 8.78 -12.09
C ALA A 14 -6.69 9.06 -12.30
N ALA A 15 -7.10 10.34 -12.43
CA ALA A 15 -8.49 10.71 -12.70
C ALA A 15 -9.00 10.20 -14.06
N ASN A 16 -8.10 10.02 -15.04
CA ASN A 16 -8.42 9.55 -16.39
C ASN A 16 -8.03 8.08 -16.61
N SER A 17 -7.68 7.35 -15.54
CA SER A 17 -7.25 5.96 -15.66
C SER A 17 -8.43 5.07 -16.09
N ASN A 18 -8.16 4.09 -16.97
CA ASN A 18 -9.17 3.08 -17.33
C ASN A 18 -9.29 1.96 -16.28
N THR A 19 -8.46 2.00 -15.23
CA THR A 19 -8.46 1.04 -14.12
C THR A 19 -9.31 1.60 -12.98
N VAL A 20 -10.39 0.91 -12.63
CA VAL A 20 -11.36 1.34 -11.61
C VAL A 20 -10.68 1.57 -10.26
N GLU A 21 -9.75 0.70 -9.87
CA GLU A 21 -9.00 0.79 -8.62
C GLU A 21 -8.16 2.07 -8.55
N VAL A 22 -7.59 2.51 -9.69
CA VAL A 22 -6.78 3.74 -9.75
C VAL A 22 -7.65 4.97 -9.57
N GLN A 23 -8.86 4.98 -10.14
CA GLN A 23 -9.84 6.05 -9.93
C GLN A 23 -10.28 6.10 -8.47
N LEU A 24 -10.60 4.95 -7.86
CA LEU A 24 -10.97 4.85 -6.45
C LEU A 24 -9.84 5.36 -5.54
N ILE A 25 -8.59 4.98 -5.78
CA ILE A 25 -7.45 5.49 -5.01
C ILE A 25 -7.37 7.02 -5.11
N HIS A 26 -7.56 7.58 -6.31
CA HIS A 26 -7.58 9.04 -6.51
C HIS A 26 -8.72 9.72 -5.75
N GLU A 27 -9.94 9.18 -5.79
CA GLU A 27 -11.08 9.69 -5.00
C GLU A 27 -10.78 9.65 -3.50
N TRP A 28 -10.20 8.56 -3.01
CA TRP A 28 -9.79 8.44 -1.61
C TRP A 28 -8.74 9.49 -1.25
N CYS A 29 -7.73 9.72 -2.08
CA CYS A 29 -6.72 10.75 -1.83
C CYS A 29 -7.30 12.17 -1.72
N ASN A 30 -8.43 12.45 -2.35
CA ASN A 30 -9.08 13.78 -2.38
C ASN A 30 -10.13 14.00 -1.27
N ARG A 31 -10.26 13.07 -0.30
CA ARG A 31 -11.10 13.28 0.88
C ARG A 31 -10.47 14.27 1.87
N ASP A 32 -11.19 14.58 2.94
CA ASP A 32 -10.78 15.53 3.99
C ASP A 32 -9.67 14.98 4.90
N TRP A 33 -8.52 14.66 4.31
CA TRP A 33 -7.28 14.28 4.98
C TRP A 33 -6.07 14.73 4.17
N GLN A 34 -4.92 14.86 4.83
CA GLN A 34 -3.66 15.18 4.14
C GLN A 34 -2.90 13.90 3.80
N VAL A 35 -2.91 13.51 2.53
CA VAL A 35 -2.22 12.29 2.04
C VAL A 35 -0.90 12.68 1.37
N LYS A 36 0.18 11.99 1.75
CA LYS A 36 1.47 12.08 1.06
C LYS A 36 1.86 10.71 0.51
N LEU A 37 1.76 10.56 -0.80
CA LEU A 37 2.29 9.39 -1.49
C LEU A 37 3.82 9.50 -1.59
N ARG A 38 4.56 8.42 -1.36
CA ARG A 38 6.01 8.35 -1.56
C ARG A 38 6.37 7.03 -2.20
N HIS A 39 7.24 7.07 -3.21
CA HIS A 39 7.88 5.88 -3.71
C HIS A 39 8.92 5.39 -2.69
N VAL A 40 8.95 4.08 -2.49
CA VAL A 40 9.91 3.36 -1.65
C VAL A 40 10.41 2.17 -2.44
N LEU A 41 11.64 1.74 -2.19
CA LEU A 41 12.18 0.54 -2.82
C LEU A 41 11.44 -0.71 -2.34
N ARG A 42 11.42 -1.77 -3.15
CA ARG A 42 10.65 -2.99 -2.83
C ARG A 42 11.18 -3.67 -1.56
N GLU A 43 12.49 -3.65 -1.37
CA GLU A 43 13.19 -4.13 -0.18
C GLU A 43 12.83 -3.36 1.11
N SER A 44 12.31 -2.15 0.98
CA SER A 44 11.79 -1.36 2.11
C SER A 44 10.28 -1.57 2.31
N ASN A 45 9.60 -2.26 1.40
CA ASN A 45 8.16 -2.51 1.44
C ASN A 45 7.80 -3.96 1.82
N LYS A 46 8.67 -4.63 2.59
CA LYS A 46 8.61 -6.07 2.88
C LYS A 46 7.32 -6.50 3.60
N VAL A 47 6.81 -5.67 4.52
CA VAL A 47 5.59 -5.97 5.29
C VAL A 47 4.39 -6.07 4.34
N ALA A 48 4.21 -5.08 3.46
CA ALA A 48 3.12 -5.08 2.48
C ALA A 48 3.25 -6.22 1.46
N ASP A 49 4.45 -6.48 0.95
CA ASP A 49 4.73 -7.61 0.03
C ASP A 49 4.43 -8.97 0.69
N CYS A 50 4.73 -9.13 1.98
CA CYS A 50 4.38 -10.34 2.73
C CYS A 50 2.86 -10.52 2.91
N LEU A 51 2.14 -9.42 3.20
CA LEU A 51 0.68 -9.45 3.35
C LEU A 51 -0.02 -9.75 2.03
N GLU A 52 0.45 -9.19 0.92
CA GLU A 52 -0.09 -9.47 -0.42
C GLU A 52 0.08 -10.95 -0.81
N LYS A 53 1.28 -11.51 -0.60
CA LYS A 53 1.54 -12.94 -0.81
C LYS A 53 0.67 -13.84 0.06
N MET A 54 0.40 -13.44 1.29
CA MET A 54 -0.48 -14.18 2.21
C MET A 54 -1.93 -14.15 1.74
N ALA A 55 -2.38 -13.04 1.17
CA ALA A 55 -3.73 -12.90 0.62
C ALA A 55 -3.94 -13.70 -0.68
N GLY A 56 -2.86 -14.14 -1.34
CA GLY A 56 -2.94 -14.98 -2.54
C GLY A 56 -3.55 -14.27 -3.75
N GLY A 57 -3.47 -12.94 -3.81
CA GLY A 57 -3.94 -12.14 -4.95
C GLY A 57 -5.44 -11.86 -5.01
N GLY A 58 -6.22 -12.21 -3.97
CA GLY A 58 -7.66 -11.91 -3.93
C GLY A 58 -8.16 -11.55 -2.54
N MET A 59 -8.51 -10.29 -2.32
CA MET A 59 -9.27 -9.87 -1.14
C MET A 59 -10.69 -9.50 -1.56
N ASN A 60 -11.64 -10.41 -1.32
CA ASN A 60 -13.06 -10.16 -1.58
C ASN A 60 -13.78 -9.47 -0.39
N GLN A 61 -13.08 -9.33 0.75
CA GLN A 61 -13.62 -8.74 1.96
C GLN A 61 -12.52 -8.06 2.78
N LEU A 62 -12.90 -7.02 3.52
CA LEU A 62 -12.03 -6.40 4.52
C LEU A 62 -11.87 -7.36 5.71
N VAL A 63 -10.62 -7.74 6.01
CA VAL A 63 -10.29 -8.57 7.17
C VAL A 63 -9.49 -7.73 8.15
N VAL A 64 -10.02 -7.56 9.36
CA VAL A 64 -9.32 -6.89 10.47
C VAL A 64 -8.83 -7.97 11.42
N LEU A 65 -7.52 -8.04 11.63
CA LEU A 65 -6.90 -8.99 12.53
C LEU A 65 -6.58 -8.30 13.85
N ALA A 66 -6.94 -8.93 14.97
CA ALA A 66 -6.63 -8.41 16.31
C ALA A 66 -5.12 -8.42 16.60
N ASP A 67 -4.40 -9.39 16.04
CA ASP A 67 -2.96 -9.56 16.18
C ASP A 67 -2.27 -9.63 14.81
N PRO A 68 -1.01 -9.16 14.68
CA PRO A 68 -0.25 -9.35 13.46
C PRO A 68 -0.03 -10.84 13.15
N PRO A 69 -0.24 -11.28 11.89
CA PRO A 69 0.11 -12.63 11.45
C PRO A 69 1.55 -13.00 11.78
N SER A 70 1.79 -14.24 12.20
CA SER A 70 3.12 -14.72 12.62
C SER A 70 4.22 -14.44 11.60
N HIS A 71 3.93 -14.61 10.31
CA HIS A 71 4.86 -14.35 9.20
C HIS A 71 5.31 -12.88 9.10
N VAL A 72 4.49 -11.95 9.56
CA VAL A 72 4.73 -10.51 9.46
C VAL A 72 5.43 -9.97 10.71
N ARG A 73 5.33 -10.66 11.86
CA ARG A 73 5.90 -10.21 13.15
C ARG A 73 7.40 -9.93 13.09
N ARG A 74 8.17 -10.79 12.41
CA ARG A 74 9.62 -10.58 12.24
C ARG A 74 9.91 -9.33 11.43
N LEU A 75 9.17 -9.14 10.32
CA LEU A 75 9.34 -7.99 9.43
C LEU A 75 8.98 -6.67 10.14
N LEU A 76 7.93 -6.68 10.97
CA LEU A 76 7.55 -5.50 11.76
C LEU A 76 8.63 -5.13 12.79
N LYS A 77 9.25 -6.12 13.45
CA LYS A 77 10.34 -5.86 14.39
C LYS A 77 11.54 -5.21 13.67
N GLU A 78 11.94 -5.77 12.54
CA GLU A 78 13.03 -5.21 11.71
C GLU A 78 12.70 -3.78 11.24
N ASP A 79 11.45 -3.49 10.86
CA ASP A 79 11.04 -2.17 10.39
C ASP A 79 11.09 -1.09 11.49
N ILE A 80 10.68 -1.47 12.72
CA ILE A 80 10.78 -0.60 13.90
C ILE A 80 12.25 -0.29 14.21
N ASP A 81 13.10 -1.32 14.23
CA ASP A 81 14.52 -1.17 14.58
C ASP A 81 15.29 -0.32 13.55
N ASN A 82 14.89 -0.35 12.27
CA ASN A 82 15.49 0.47 11.20
C ASN A 82 14.93 1.91 11.13
N SER A 83 13.86 2.20 11.88
CA SER A 83 13.20 3.53 11.90
C SER A 83 13.66 4.41 13.07
N MET A 84 14.43 3.85 14.02
CA MET A 84 15.09 4.56 15.13
C MET A 84 16.51 4.98 14.75
#